data_AF-A0AA43TWR9-F1
#
_entry.id   AF-A0AA43TWR9-F1
#
_cell.length_a   1.000
_cell.length_b   1.000
_cell.length_c   1.000
_cell.angle_alpha   90.00
_cell.angle_beta   90.00
_cell.angle_gamma   90.00
#
_symmetry.space_group_name_H-M   'P 1'
#
loop_
_entity.id
_entity.type
_entity.pdbx_description
1 polymer ?
#
loop_
_entity_poly.entity_id
_entity_poly.type
_entity_poly.pdbx_seq_one_letter_code
_entity_poly.pdbx_strand_id
1 'polypeptide(L)'
;MHNGGIAGWKHVKRLLGDAVGDRWYNGVQGNTDSEWAFALFLDCLEKDGQDPDDEACAQNGFGHAVLRSAMRKTIERINCFVAAIPAAKREEEGIDTISLLNFAVADGHSVVCSKYVSSKTEVAASLYFSSGTNWKFTGETGRYKMERRDKGADIVLVASEPLTFERDNWVTVPTNSTITIHKQTVMIHPIIDEYYNNSLSYTRSSGYAVGKGLVSNELDLVPGHLATSTLRG
;
A
#
# COMPACT_ATOMS: atom_id res chain seq x y z
N MET A 1 6.57 6.24 -3.56
CA MET A 1 6.03 5.44 -4.69
C MET A 1 4.59 5.06 -4.42
N HIS A 2 3.81 4.75 -5.47
CA HIS A 2 2.41 4.36 -5.37
C HIS A 2 2.10 3.30 -6.44
N ASN A 3 1.49 2.20 -6.03
CA ASN A 3 0.94 1.17 -6.91
C ASN A 3 -0.57 1.10 -6.69
N GLY A 4 -1.33 1.56 -7.68
CA GLY A 4 -2.78 1.70 -7.55
C GLY A 4 -3.28 3.00 -8.16
N GLY A 5 -4.36 3.53 -7.60
CA GLY A 5 -5.01 4.74 -8.09
C GLY A 5 -5.99 5.33 -7.08
N ILE A 6 -6.04 6.66 -7.03
CA ILE A 6 -7.10 7.39 -6.32
C ILE A 6 -8.36 7.39 -7.18
N ALA A 7 -9.45 6.87 -6.63
CA ALA A 7 -10.72 6.80 -7.33
C ALA A 7 -11.30 8.21 -7.61
N GLY A 8 -12.05 8.35 -8.70
CA GLY A 8 -12.64 9.64 -9.07
C GLY A 8 -11.64 10.79 -9.25
N TRP A 9 -10.39 10.51 -9.62
CA TRP A 9 -9.27 11.49 -9.63
C TRP A 9 -9.62 12.84 -10.29
N LYS A 10 -10.36 12.83 -11.40
CA LYS A 10 -10.86 14.04 -12.09
C LYS A 10 -11.59 15.02 -11.17
N HIS A 11 -12.33 14.51 -10.19
CA HIS A 11 -13.11 15.30 -9.22
C HIS A 11 -12.34 15.50 -7.90
N VAL A 12 -11.48 14.56 -7.53
CA VAL A 12 -10.65 14.63 -6.32
C VAL A 12 -9.54 15.67 -6.45
N LYS A 13 -8.89 15.78 -7.61
CA LYS A 13 -7.69 16.62 -7.80
C LYS A 13 -7.88 18.05 -7.29
N ARG A 14 -9.01 18.68 -7.61
CA ARG A 14 -9.31 20.04 -7.17
C ARG A 14 -9.52 20.11 -5.65
N LEU A 15 -10.31 19.20 -5.09
CA LEU A 15 -10.56 19.14 -3.64
C LEU A 15 -9.27 18.93 -2.84
N LEU A 16 -8.39 18.06 -3.35
CA LEU A 16 -7.09 17.80 -2.75
C LEU A 16 -6.20 19.04 -2.87
N GLY A 17 -6.12 19.66 -4.05
CA GLY A 17 -5.34 20.87 -4.28
C GLY A 17 -5.74 22.03 -3.37
N ASP A 18 -7.05 22.25 -3.17
CA ASP A 18 -7.58 23.30 -2.29
C ASP A 18 -7.30 23.01 -0.79
N ALA A 19 -6.99 21.76 -0.42
CA ALA A 19 -6.81 21.32 0.97
C ALA A 19 -5.34 21.21 1.40
N VAL A 20 -4.41 21.18 0.45
CA VAL A 20 -2.97 21.10 0.66
C VAL A 20 -2.40 22.51 0.79
N GLY A 21 -1.51 22.75 1.76
CA GLY A 21 -0.90 24.06 1.94
C GLY A 21 -0.06 24.51 0.74
N ASP A 22 0.04 25.84 0.55
CA ASP A 22 0.70 26.46 -0.61
C ASP A 22 2.10 25.91 -0.89
N ARG A 23 2.88 25.64 0.16
CA ARG A 23 4.22 25.05 0.06
C ARG A 23 4.22 23.76 -0.74
N TRP A 24 3.36 22.83 -0.37
CA TRP A 24 3.27 21.51 -1.01
C TRP A 24 2.53 21.56 -2.33
N TYR A 25 1.50 22.42 -2.45
CA TYR A 25 0.79 22.67 -3.71
C TYR A 25 1.77 23.14 -4.80
N ASN A 26 2.60 24.14 -4.49
CA ASN A 26 3.58 24.70 -5.42
C ASN A 26 4.77 23.76 -5.69
N GLY A 27 4.98 22.75 -4.84
CA GLY A 27 6.01 21.72 -5.03
C GLY A 27 5.65 20.64 -6.05
N VAL A 28 4.36 20.50 -6.40
CA VAL A 28 3.90 19.53 -7.40
C VAL A 28 4.30 19.97 -8.81
N GLN A 29 4.97 19.10 -9.55
CA GLN A 29 5.46 19.37 -10.90
C GLN A 29 4.67 18.63 -11.99
N GLY A 30 4.07 17.50 -11.64
CA GLY A 30 3.27 16.68 -12.54
C GLY A 30 1.77 16.69 -12.24
N ASN A 31 1.07 15.74 -12.85
CA ASN A 31 -0.39 15.63 -12.81
C ASN A 31 -0.90 14.28 -12.28
N THR A 32 0.02 13.43 -11.83
CA THR A 32 -0.32 12.09 -11.34
C THR A 32 -0.95 12.18 -9.96
N ASP A 33 -1.96 11.35 -9.71
CA ASP A 33 -2.56 11.20 -8.38
C ASP A 33 -1.53 10.84 -7.30
N SER A 34 -0.49 10.12 -7.69
CA SER A 34 0.60 9.63 -6.85
C SER A 34 1.46 10.77 -6.29
N GLU A 35 1.77 11.77 -7.11
CA GLU A 35 2.54 12.95 -6.69
C GLU A 35 1.70 13.86 -5.79
N TRP A 36 0.42 14.06 -6.14
CA TRP A 36 -0.51 14.81 -5.29
C TRP A 36 -0.76 14.11 -3.95
N ALA A 37 -0.83 12.78 -3.92
CA ALA A 37 -0.89 12.00 -2.69
C ALA A 37 0.37 12.21 -1.83
N PHE A 38 1.54 12.35 -2.46
CA PHE A 38 2.77 12.64 -1.73
C PHE A 38 2.79 14.07 -1.17
N ALA A 39 2.35 15.07 -1.93
CA ALA A 39 2.16 16.43 -1.42
C ALA A 39 1.18 16.47 -0.23
N LEU A 40 0.09 15.71 -0.31
CA LEU A 40 -0.85 15.54 0.81
C LEU A 40 -0.21 14.86 2.02
N PHE A 41 0.68 13.89 1.81
CA PHE A 41 1.42 13.24 2.88
C PHE A 41 2.38 14.19 3.60
N LEU A 42 3.11 15.04 2.85
CA LEU A 42 3.98 16.07 3.43
C LEU A 42 3.17 17.12 4.20
N ASP A 43 2.02 17.54 3.67
CA ASP A 43 1.07 18.42 4.36
C ASP A 43 0.53 17.78 5.65
N CYS A 44 0.32 16.46 5.68
CA CYS A 44 -0.06 15.75 6.91
C CYS A 44 1.07 15.72 7.96
N LEU A 45 2.34 15.57 7.52
CA LEU A 45 3.50 15.64 8.42
C LEU A 45 3.62 17.04 9.04
N GLU A 46 3.57 18.08 8.22
CA GLU A 46 3.69 19.48 8.67
C GLU A 46 2.56 19.85 9.64
N LYS A 47 1.33 19.46 9.34
CA LYS A 47 0.17 19.67 10.23
C LYS A 47 0.26 18.89 11.55
N ASP A 48 1.06 17.83 11.59
CA ASP A 48 1.38 17.07 12.80
C ASP A 48 2.60 17.64 13.55
N GLY A 49 3.09 18.81 13.14
CA GLY A 49 4.21 19.50 13.77
C GLY A 49 5.58 18.99 13.35
N GLN A 50 5.66 18.27 12.23
CA GLN A 50 6.91 17.75 11.67
C GLN A 50 7.25 18.51 10.40
N ASP A 51 8.27 19.37 10.42
CA ASP A 51 8.72 20.06 9.21
C ASP A 51 9.53 19.11 8.33
N PRO A 52 9.09 18.78 7.10
CA PRO A 52 9.81 17.86 6.24
C PRO A 52 11.19 18.34 5.78
N ASP A 53 11.47 19.65 5.85
CA ASP A 53 12.79 20.23 5.52
C ASP A 53 13.66 20.46 6.77
N ASP A 54 13.24 20.02 7.96
CA ASP A 54 14.05 20.14 9.16
C ASP A 54 15.35 19.29 9.04
N GLU A 55 16.50 19.94 9.25
CA GLU A 55 17.80 19.30 9.09
C GLU A 55 18.02 18.13 10.07
N ALA A 56 17.48 18.23 11.28
CA ALA A 56 17.61 17.17 12.28
C ALA A 56 16.78 15.93 11.88
N CYS A 57 15.58 16.14 11.34
CA CYS A 57 14.75 15.09 10.76
C CYS A 57 15.40 14.47 9.53
N ALA A 58 16.04 15.26 8.66
CA ALA A 58 16.78 14.74 7.51
C ALA A 58 17.94 13.83 7.93
N GLN A 59 18.58 14.10 9.06
CA GLN A 59 19.68 13.29 9.59
C GLN A 59 19.23 12.06 10.37
N ASN A 60 18.13 12.14 11.13
CA ASN A 60 17.73 11.12 12.10
C ASN A 60 16.42 10.38 11.76
N GLY A 61 15.72 10.83 10.72
CA GLY A 61 14.37 10.40 10.38
C GLY A 61 13.30 11.05 11.28
N PHE A 62 12.05 10.98 10.85
CA PHE A 62 10.89 11.46 11.62
C PHE A 62 10.46 10.47 12.70
N GLY A 63 10.92 9.22 12.58
CA GLY A 63 10.50 8.11 13.41
C GLY A 63 9.34 7.33 12.79
N HIS A 64 9.45 6.01 12.87
CA HIS A 64 8.54 5.09 12.17
C HIS A 64 7.06 5.25 12.56
N ALA A 65 6.76 5.64 13.80
CA ALA A 65 5.40 5.88 14.27
C ALA A 65 4.78 7.14 13.65
N VAL A 66 5.59 8.19 13.46
CA VAL A 66 5.19 9.44 12.82
C VAL A 66 4.87 9.20 11.35
N LEU A 67 5.78 8.55 10.60
CA LEU A 67 5.53 8.19 9.20
C LEU A 67 4.25 7.35 9.04
N ARG A 68 4.04 6.36 9.90
CA ARG A 68 2.84 5.52 9.87
C ARG A 68 1.57 6.33 10.16
N SER A 69 1.63 7.27 11.11
CA SER A 69 0.51 8.18 11.42
C SER A 69 0.18 9.08 10.23
N ALA A 70 1.20 9.72 9.63
CA ALA A 70 1.03 10.57 8.45
C ALA A 70 0.46 9.77 7.26
N MET A 71 0.94 8.55 7.03
CA MET A 71 0.39 7.67 6.00
C MET A 71 -1.09 7.34 6.23
N ARG A 72 -1.47 7.00 7.48
CA ARG A 72 -2.88 6.76 7.85
C ARG A 72 -3.75 7.99 7.59
N LYS A 73 -3.30 9.18 8.01
CA LYS A 73 -4.01 10.46 7.79
C LYS A 73 -4.15 10.80 6.31
N THR A 74 -3.13 10.49 5.51
CA THR A 74 -3.16 10.67 4.05
C THR A 74 -4.27 9.82 3.44
N ILE A 75 -4.32 8.51 3.78
CA ILE A 75 -5.37 7.60 3.32
C ILE A 75 -6.76 8.07 3.76
N GLU A 76 -6.91 8.46 5.02
CA GLU A 76 -8.16 9.00 5.57
C GLU A 76 -8.65 10.22 4.79
N ARG A 77 -7.78 11.20 4.53
CA ARG A 77 -8.13 12.40 3.75
C ARG A 77 -8.48 12.08 2.30
N ILE A 78 -7.75 11.16 1.65
CA ILE A 78 -8.08 10.68 0.31
C ILE A 78 -9.49 10.09 0.28
N ASN A 79 -9.83 9.21 1.23
CA ASN A 79 -11.17 8.64 1.34
C ASN A 79 -12.23 9.75 1.51
N CYS A 80 -11.97 10.77 2.34
CA CYS A 80 -12.87 11.91 2.51
C CYS A 80 -13.11 12.66 1.19
N PHE A 81 -12.07 12.91 0.39
CA PHE A 81 -12.24 13.59 -0.90
C PHE A 81 -13.05 12.77 -1.90
N VAL A 82 -12.85 11.44 -1.94
CA VAL A 82 -13.65 10.54 -2.79
C VAL A 82 -15.10 10.49 -2.32
N ALA A 83 -15.34 10.45 -1.01
CA ALA A 83 -16.67 10.46 -0.42
C ALA A 83 -17.43 11.76 -0.71
N ALA A 84 -16.72 12.89 -0.77
CA ALA A 84 -17.27 14.21 -1.07
C ALA A 84 -17.75 14.39 -2.52
N ILE A 85 -17.45 13.45 -3.43
CA ILE A 85 -17.98 13.49 -4.80
C ILE A 85 -19.51 13.30 -4.74
N PRO A 86 -20.32 14.25 -5.26
CA PRO A 86 -21.78 14.18 -5.18
C PRO A 86 -22.35 12.89 -5.80
N ALA A 87 -23.32 12.26 -5.12
CA ALA A 87 -23.92 11.01 -5.57
C ALA A 87 -24.49 11.09 -6.99
N ALA A 88 -25.17 12.20 -7.32
CA ALA A 88 -25.70 12.44 -8.67
C ALA A 88 -24.59 12.41 -9.75
N LYS A 89 -23.42 13.01 -9.47
CA LYS A 89 -22.27 12.95 -10.39
C LYS A 89 -21.67 11.56 -10.50
N ARG A 90 -21.63 10.82 -9.39
CA ARG A 90 -21.14 9.43 -9.40
C ARG A 90 -21.98 8.54 -10.29
N GLU A 91 -23.30 8.69 -10.23
CA GLU A 91 -24.24 7.94 -11.05
C GLU A 91 -24.21 8.39 -12.52
N GLU A 92 -24.26 9.69 -12.78
CA GLU A 92 -24.26 10.26 -14.14
C GLU A 92 -23.00 9.92 -14.93
N GLU A 93 -21.82 10.09 -14.34
CA GLU A 93 -20.53 9.85 -15.01
C GLU A 93 -20.03 8.40 -14.81
N GLY A 94 -20.73 7.54 -14.06
CA GLY A 94 -20.29 6.18 -13.75
C GLY A 94 -18.95 6.16 -13.00
N ILE A 95 -18.79 7.05 -12.03
CA ILE A 95 -17.49 7.28 -11.36
C ILE A 95 -17.18 6.13 -10.41
N ASP A 96 -16.05 5.49 -10.66
CA ASP A 96 -15.45 4.54 -9.73
C ASP A 96 -15.00 5.24 -8.44
N THR A 97 -15.31 4.63 -7.29
CA THR A 97 -15.02 5.16 -5.95
C THR A 97 -14.11 4.26 -5.12
N ILE A 98 -13.65 3.14 -5.69
CA ILE A 98 -12.75 2.22 -4.97
C ILE A 98 -11.30 2.60 -5.28
N SER A 99 -10.60 3.14 -4.29
CA SER A 99 -9.18 3.48 -4.38
C SER A 99 -8.31 2.30 -3.99
N LEU A 100 -7.22 2.08 -4.73
CA LEU A 100 -6.16 1.13 -4.39
C LEU A 100 -4.94 1.97 -4.03
N LEU A 101 -4.50 1.93 -2.78
CA LEU A 101 -3.52 2.89 -2.25
C LEU A 101 -2.31 2.17 -1.65
N ASN A 102 -1.57 1.43 -2.48
CA ASN A 102 -0.32 0.82 -2.04
C ASN A 102 0.81 1.84 -2.16
N PHE A 103 1.02 2.63 -1.11
CA PHE A 103 2.10 3.59 -1.02
C PHE A 103 3.35 2.94 -0.42
N ALA A 104 4.51 3.47 -0.77
CA ALA A 104 5.71 3.30 0.04
C ALA A 104 6.48 4.62 0.15
N VAL A 105 6.85 4.96 1.38
CA VAL A 105 7.59 6.16 1.77
C VAL A 105 8.75 5.77 2.68
N ALA A 106 9.81 6.58 2.65
CA ALA A 106 10.99 6.38 3.50
C ALA A 106 11.57 7.73 3.92
N ASP A 107 12.19 7.77 5.10
CA ASP A 107 12.90 8.93 5.65
C ASP A 107 14.40 8.69 5.81
N GLY A 108 14.93 7.66 5.14
CA GLY A 108 16.32 7.22 5.28
C GLY A 108 16.59 6.29 6.48
N HIS A 109 15.68 6.22 7.45
CA HIS A 109 15.83 5.38 8.66
C HIS A 109 14.72 4.34 8.81
N SER A 110 13.55 4.67 8.30
CA SER A 110 12.34 3.88 8.38
C SER A 110 11.66 3.85 7.01
N VAL A 111 10.99 2.74 6.73
CA VAL A 111 10.15 2.59 5.54
C VAL A 111 8.74 2.24 6.01
N VAL A 112 7.75 2.92 5.44
CA VAL A 112 6.34 2.59 5.64
C VAL A 112 5.72 2.30 4.28
N CYS A 113 5.13 1.12 4.14
CA CYS A 113 4.29 0.80 2.99
C CYS A 113 2.86 0.50 3.44
N SER A 114 1.87 0.94 2.66
CA SER A 114 0.48 0.54 2.82
C SER A 114 0.15 -0.56 1.82
N LYS A 115 -0.72 -1.49 2.24
CA LYS A 115 -1.52 -2.32 1.34
C LYS A 115 -2.97 -2.01 1.62
N TYR A 116 -3.64 -1.26 0.76
CA TYR A 116 -4.93 -0.66 1.11
C TYR A 116 -5.92 -0.59 -0.06
N VAL A 117 -7.19 -0.85 0.25
CA VAL A 117 -8.34 -0.64 -0.63
C VAL A 117 -9.52 -0.03 0.14
N SER A 118 -10.17 0.97 -0.46
CA SER A 118 -11.37 1.62 0.10
C SER A 118 -12.65 0.83 -0.22
N SER A 119 -12.65 -0.47 0.10
CA SER A 119 -13.78 -1.37 -0.05
C SER A 119 -13.76 -2.45 1.04
N LYS A 120 -14.95 -2.86 1.48
CA LYS A 120 -15.11 -4.03 2.38
C LYS A 120 -15.02 -5.35 1.63
N THR A 121 -15.39 -5.36 0.35
CA THR A 121 -15.58 -6.56 -0.45
C THR A 121 -14.39 -6.87 -1.35
N GLU A 122 -13.60 -5.87 -1.73
CA GLU A 122 -12.45 -6.05 -2.63
C GLU A 122 -11.14 -6.19 -1.87
N VAL A 123 -10.17 -6.84 -2.53
CA VAL A 123 -8.77 -6.96 -2.13
C VAL A 123 -7.95 -5.81 -2.69
N ALA A 124 -6.98 -5.32 -1.90
CA ALA A 124 -5.99 -4.36 -2.38
C ALA A 124 -4.99 -5.02 -3.33
N ALA A 125 -4.30 -4.23 -4.15
CA ALA A 125 -3.21 -4.74 -4.98
C ALA A 125 -2.18 -5.52 -4.13
N SER A 126 -1.54 -6.50 -4.75
CA SER A 126 -0.58 -7.39 -4.09
C SER A 126 0.57 -6.63 -3.43
N LEU A 127 1.00 -7.14 -2.28
CA LEU A 127 2.21 -6.70 -1.61
C LEU A 127 2.76 -7.85 -0.77
N TYR A 128 4.05 -8.09 -0.93
CA TYR A 128 4.81 -9.12 -0.22
C TYR A 128 6.03 -8.51 0.41
N PHE A 129 6.53 -9.15 1.47
CA PHE A 129 7.86 -8.88 1.97
C PHE A 129 8.65 -10.16 2.21
N SER A 130 9.96 -10.07 2.08
CA SER A 130 10.90 -11.09 2.53
C SER A 130 11.95 -10.43 3.41
N SER A 131 12.43 -11.13 4.42
CA SER A 131 13.40 -10.60 5.37
C SER A 131 14.50 -11.61 5.62
N GLY A 132 15.75 -11.17 5.78
CA GLY A 132 16.85 -12.06 6.10
C GLY A 132 18.14 -11.31 6.38
N THR A 133 19.24 -12.04 6.44
CA THR A 133 20.56 -11.53 6.79
C THR A 133 21.41 -11.24 5.56
N ASN A 134 21.15 -11.90 4.43
CA ASN A 134 21.96 -11.71 3.22
C ASN A 134 21.20 -12.03 1.92
N TRP A 135 21.39 -11.21 0.89
CA TRP A 135 20.83 -11.42 -0.44
C TRP A 135 21.93 -11.89 -1.39
N LYS A 136 21.86 -13.15 -1.82
CA LYS A 136 22.97 -13.82 -2.50
C LYS A 136 22.59 -14.34 -3.87
N PHE A 137 23.47 -14.12 -4.84
CA PHE A 137 23.43 -14.76 -6.16
C PHE A 137 23.62 -16.27 -6.00
N THR A 138 22.74 -17.07 -6.61
CA THR A 138 22.76 -18.54 -6.44
C THR A 138 23.72 -19.27 -7.37
N GLY A 139 24.44 -18.55 -8.23
CA GLY A 139 25.35 -19.14 -9.23
C GLY A 139 24.73 -19.29 -10.63
N GLU A 140 23.43 -19.05 -10.76
CA GLU A 140 22.70 -19.08 -12.03
C GLU A 140 22.27 -17.66 -12.42
N THR A 141 22.50 -17.26 -13.68
CA THR A 141 22.26 -15.90 -14.16
C THR A 141 20.88 -15.37 -13.77
N GLY A 142 20.85 -14.23 -13.08
CA GLY A 142 19.62 -13.57 -12.63
C GLY A 142 18.93 -14.22 -11.41
N ARG A 143 19.46 -15.32 -10.85
CA ARG A 143 18.85 -15.98 -9.69
C ARG A 143 19.51 -15.53 -8.39
N TYR A 144 18.67 -15.01 -7.51
CA TYR A 144 19.04 -14.59 -6.17
C TYR A 144 18.15 -15.26 -5.14
N LYS A 145 18.64 -15.36 -3.91
CA LYS A 145 17.87 -15.85 -2.77
C LYS A 145 18.13 -15.04 -1.51
N MET A 146 17.13 -15.03 -0.64
CA MET A 146 17.24 -14.50 0.71
C MET A 146 17.78 -15.58 1.65
N GLU A 147 18.93 -15.35 2.28
CA GLU A 147 19.46 -16.20 3.33
C GLU A 147 19.08 -15.65 4.71
N ARG A 148 18.69 -16.54 5.63
CA ARG A 148 18.41 -16.23 7.04
C ARG A 148 19.38 -17.01 7.92
N ARG A 149 20.45 -16.36 8.38
CA ARG A 149 21.47 -16.99 9.24
C ARG A 149 21.18 -16.81 10.73
N ASP A 150 20.38 -15.82 11.09
CA ASP A 150 19.92 -15.55 12.45
C ASP A 150 18.47 -15.04 12.45
N LYS A 151 18.00 -14.54 13.61
CA LYS A 151 16.64 -14.01 13.80
C LYS A 151 16.47 -12.55 13.36
N GLY A 152 17.55 -11.86 13.03
CA GLY A 152 17.54 -10.48 12.55
C GLY A 152 17.08 -10.37 11.11
N ALA A 153 16.54 -9.20 10.76
CA ALA A 153 16.19 -8.84 9.40
C ALA A 153 17.10 -7.69 8.93
N ASP A 154 18.37 -7.99 8.63
CA ASP A 154 19.32 -6.99 8.11
C ASP A 154 18.91 -6.47 6.73
N ILE A 155 18.25 -7.32 5.95
CA ILE A 155 17.73 -7.01 4.62
C ILE A 155 16.25 -7.31 4.63
N VAL A 156 15.46 -6.33 4.19
CA VAL A 156 14.03 -6.48 3.96
C VAL A 156 13.74 -6.07 2.53
N LEU A 157 13.14 -6.99 1.77
CA LEU A 157 12.64 -6.74 0.43
C LEU A 157 11.13 -6.59 0.51
N VAL A 158 10.58 -5.56 -0.13
CA VAL A 158 9.14 -5.37 -0.28
C VAL A 158 8.86 -5.25 -1.77
N ALA A 159 7.90 -6.04 -2.27
CA ALA A 159 7.59 -6.10 -3.69
C ALA A 159 6.11 -6.44 -3.93
N SER A 160 5.60 -6.07 -5.10
CA SER A 160 4.24 -6.44 -5.53
C SER A 160 4.12 -7.94 -5.83
N GLU A 161 5.22 -8.63 -6.11
CA GLU A 161 5.26 -10.07 -6.37
C GLU A 161 6.56 -10.70 -5.85
N PRO A 162 6.59 -12.01 -5.53
CA PRO A 162 7.81 -12.69 -5.15
C PRO A 162 8.87 -12.65 -6.27
N LEU A 163 10.02 -12.04 -6.00
CA LEU A 163 11.12 -11.90 -6.98
C LEU A 163 11.99 -13.15 -7.10
N THR A 164 11.78 -14.16 -6.25
CA THR A 164 12.57 -15.39 -6.21
C THR A 164 11.71 -16.62 -6.45
N PHE A 165 12.34 -17.68 -6.94
CA PHE A 165 11.69 -18.99 -7.09
C PHE A 165 11.27 -19.62 -5.75
N GLU A 166 12.03 -19.37 -4.68
CA GLU A 166 11.69 -19.79 -3.32
C GLU A 166 10.56 -18.91 -2.76
N ARG A 167 9.33 -19.13 -3.23
CA ARG A 167 8.14 -18.35 -2.85
C ARG A 167 7.83 -18.47 -1.36
N ASP A 168 8.20 -19.57 -0.72
CA ASP A 168 7.99 -19.81 0.71
C ASP A 168 8.72 -18.80 1.61
N ASN A 169 9.74 -18.11 1.07
CA ASN A 169 10.46 -17.05 1.79
C ASN A 169 9.74 -15.69 1.76
N TRP A 170 8.63 -15.58 1.03
CA TRP A 170 7.85 -14.36 0.89
C TRP A 170 6.56 -14.45 1.71
N VAL A 171 6.32 -13.41 2.50
CA VAL A 171 5.14 -13.27 3.33
C VAL A 171 4.20 -12.27 2.67
N THR A 172 2.94 -12.68 2.46
CA THR A 172 1.90 -11.79 1.97
C THR A 172 1.54 -10.76 3.03
N VAL A 173 1.49 -9.48 2.65
CA VAL A 173 0.96 -8.42 3.51
C VAL A 173 -0.57 -8.50 3.52
N PRO A 174 -1.23 -8.49 4.70
CA PRO A 174 -2.69 -8.48 4.78
C PRO A 174 -3.29 -7.21 4.16
N THR A 175 -4.48 -7.35 3.56
CA THR A 175 -5.25 -6.21 3.03
C THR A 175 -5.61 -5.23 4.15
N ASN A 176 -5.56 -3.94 3.85
CA ASN A 176 -5.78 -2.83 4.78
C ASN A 176 -4.83 -2.89 5.99
N SER A 177 -3.53 -2.98 5.70
CA SER A 177 -2.46 -2.94 6.69
C SER A 177 -1.31 -2.05 6.23
N THR A 178 -0.52 -1.60 7.20
CA THR A 178 0.78 -0.98 6.98
C THR A 178 1.89 -1.94 7.36
N ILE A 179 2.93 -2.04 6.54
CA ILE A 179 4.22 -2.62 6.89
C ILE A 179 5.16 -1.47 7.26
N THR A 180 5.83 -1.61 8.40
CA THR A 180 6.80 -0.64 8.89
C THR A 180 8.12 -1.36 9.11
N ILE A 181 9.16 -0.89 8.44
CA ILE A 181 10.53 -1.37 8.58
C ILE A 181 11.29 -0.29 9.32
N HIS A 182 11.86 -0.63 10.45
CA HIS A 182 12.70 0.28 11.23
C HIS A 182 13.83 -0.53 11.86
N LYS A 183 15.07 -0.16 11.53
CA LYS A 183 16.25 -0.98 11.87
C LYS A 183 16.05 -2.41 11.34
N GLN A 184 16.35 -3.43 12.15
CA GLN A 184 16.18 -4.85 11.81
C GLN A 184 14.78 -5.40 12.12
N THR A 185 13.77 -4.55 12.32
CA THR A 185 12.42 -4.98 12.72
C THR A 185 11.40 -4.66 11.64
N VAL A 186 10.62 -5.67 11.28
CA VAL A 186 9.44 -5.54 10.43
C VAL A 186 8.20 -5.65 11.30
N MET A 187 7.34 -4.64 11.23
CA MET A 187 6.08 -4.59 11.98
C MET A 187 4.91 -4.44 11.01
N ILE A 188 3.81 -5.15 11.28
CA ILE A 188 2.58 -5.04 10.50
C ILE A 188 1.48 -4.50 11.42
N HIS A 189 0.83 -3.43 11.00
CA HIS A 189 -0.26 -2.80 11.75
C HIS A 189 -1.50 -2.68 10.88
N PRO A 190 -2.68 -3.11 11.34
CA PRO A 190 -3.92 -2.94 10.58
C PRO A 190 -4.27 -1.46 10.46
N ILE A 191 -4.83 -1.08 9.31
CA ILE A 191 -5.48 0.22 9.11
C ILE A 191 -6.94 0.03 9.51
N ILE A 192 -7.30 0.57 10.67
CA ILE A 192 -8.65 0.46 11.23
C ILE A 192 -9.48 1.66 10.78
N ASP A 193 -10.37 1.42 9.82
CA ASP A 193 -11.36 2.38 9.31
C ASP A 193 -12.67 1.65 8.93
N GLU A 194 -13.57 2.34 8.23
CA GLU A 194 -14.84 1.75 7.80
C GLU A 194 -14.67 0.58 6.82
N TYR A 195 -13.53 0.43 6.15
CA TYR A 195 -13.25 -0.65 5.21
C TYR A 195 -12.47 -1.81 5.85
N TYR A 196 -12.08 -1.69 7.12
CA TYR A 196 -11.47 -2.79 7.87
C TYR A 196 -12.47 -3.92 8.13
N ASN A 197 -12.00 -5.17 8.05
CA ASN A 197 -12.81 -6.34 8.36
C ASN A 197 -12.25 -7.06 9.59
N ASN A 198 -13.05 -7.15 10.65
CA ASN A 198 -12.71 -7.82 11.90
C ASN A 198 -12.79 -9.35 11.80
N SER A 199 -13.47 -9.89 10.78
CA SER A 199 -13.65 -11.33 10.62
C SER A 199 -12.47 -11.94 9.85
N LEU A 200 -11.73 -12.80 10.54
CA LEU A 200 -10.61 -13.55 9.96
C LEU A 200 -11.04 -14.55 8.88
N SER A 201 -12.33 -14.91 8.81
CA SER A 201 -12.87 -15.85 7.82
C SER A 201 -13.52 -15.18 6.62
N TYR A 202 -13.57 -13.84 6.58
CA TYR A 202 -14.20 -13.13 5.47
C TYR A 202 -13.24 -13.05 4.29
N THR A 203 -13.66 -13.63 3.16
CA THR A 203 -12.92 -13.56 1.90
C THR A 203 -13.33 -12.34 1.10
N ARG A 204 -12.35 -11.62 0.56
CA ARG A 204 -12.57 -10.49 -0.33
C ARG A 204 -12.37 -10.94 -1.79
N SER A 205 -13.01 -10.26 -2.72
CA SER A 205 -12.87 -10.45 -4.16
C SER A 205 -11.56 -9.86 -4.68
N SER A 206 -10.87 -10.59 -5.55
CA SER A 206 -9.68 -10.09 -6.25
C SER A 206 -10.02 -9.32 -7.54
N GLY A 207 -11.28 -9.45 -8.01
CA GLY A 207 -11.71 -9.06 -9.35
C GLY A 207 -11.49 -7.59 -9.67
N TYR A 208 -11.66 -6.69 -8.70
CA TYR A 208 -11.42 -5.27 -8.93
C TYR A 208 -9.95 -4.94 -9.21
N ALA A 209 -9.03 -5.44 -8.37
CA ALA A 209 -7.60 -5.20 -8.56
C ALA A 209 -7.10 -5.78 -9.90
N VAL A 210 -7.53 -7.00 -10.23
CA VAL A 210 -7.23 -7.66 -11.50
C VAL A 210 -7.81 -6.89 -12.69
N GLY A 211 -9.05 -6.41 -12.56
CA GLY A 211 -9.71 -5.57 -13.57
C GLY A 211 -9.00 -4.23 -13.83
N LYS A 212 -8.23 -3.72 -12.85
CA LYS A 212 -7.35 -2.55 -13.01
C LYS A 212 -5.95 -2.90 -13.53
N GLY A 213 -5.70 -4.15 -13.90
CA GLY A 213 -4.40 -4.62 -14.40
C GLY A 213 -3.36 -4.83 -13.30
N LEU A 214 -3.77 -4.92 -12.03
CA LEU A 214 -2.88 -5.15 -10.90
C LEU A 214 -2.93 -6.62 -10.47
N VAL A 215 -1.82 -7.09 -9.89
CA VAL A 215 -1.74 -8.44 -9.34
C VAL A 215 -2.48 -8.49 -7.99
N SER A 216 -3.15 -9.61 -7.70
CA SER A 216 -3.77 -9.89 -6.40
C SER A 216 -3.24 -11.21 -5.82
N ASN A 217 -3.28 -11.30 -4.49
CA ASN A 217 -2.71 -12.41 -3.71
C ASN A 217 -3.76 -13.39 -3.18
N GLU A 218 -5.04 -13.03 -3.25
CA GLU A 218 -6.11 -13.91 -2.81
C GLU A 218 -6.55 -14.78 -3.99
N LEU A 219 -6.53 -16.10 -3.79
CA LEU A 219 -7.03 -17.06 -4.77
C LEU A 219 -8.48 -16.72 -5.08
N ASP A 220 -8.78 -16.46 -6.35
CA ASP A 220 -10.16 -16.52 -6.83
C ASP A 220 -10.68 -17.93 -6.53
N LEU A 221 -11.57 -18.05 -5.54
CA LEU A 221 -12.50 -19.17 -5.52
C LEU A 221 -13.44 -18.95 -6.70
N VAL A 222 -12.99 -19.33 -7.90
CA VAL A 222 -13.87 -19.49 -9.05
C VAL A 222 -14.93 -20.52 -8.63
N PRO A 223 -16.22 -20.16 -8.56
CA PRO A 223 -17.26 -21.12 -8.27
C PRO A 223 -17.44 -21.98 -9.52
N GLY A 224 -16.76 -23.12 -9.59
CA GLY A 224 -17.01 -24.11 -10.63
C GLY A 224 -15.81 -24.92 -11.10
N HIS A 225 -15.13 -25.64 -10.22
CA HIS A 225 -14.47 -26.90 -10.58
C HIS A 225 -14.47 -27.83 -9.37
N LEU A 226 -15.64 -28.41 -9.08
CA LEU A 226 -15.71 -29.66 -8.34
C LEU A 226 -15.06 -30.72 -9.23
N ALA A 227 -13.79 -31.03 -8.98
CA ALA A 227 -13.16 -32.23 -9.50
C ALA A 227 -13.90 -33.44 -8.94
N THR A 228 -14.80 -34.00 -9.74
CA THR A 228 -15.38 -35.31 -9.51
C THR A 228 -14.26 -36.33 -9.63
N SER A 229 -13.67 -36.69 -8.49
CA SER A 229 -12.88 -37.90 -8.33
C SER A 229 -13.80 -39.11 -8.48
N THR A 230 -13.99 -39.59 -9.70
CA THR A 230 -14.46 -40.95 -9.96
C THR A 230 -13.35 -41.92 -9.56
N LEU A 231 -13.53 -42.56 -8.40
CA LEU A 231 -12.88 -43.82 -8.06
C LEU A 231 -13.38 -44.89 -9.04
N ARG A 232 -12.49 -45.43 -9.86
CA ARG A 232 -12.67 -46.77 -10.46
C ARG A 232 -11.77 -47.73 -9.70
N GLY A 233 -12.37 -48.83 -9.25
CA GLY A 233 -11.67 -50.01 -8.75
C GLY A 233 -11.09 -50.87 -9.85
#